data_AF-A0A1R4IM29-F1
#
_entry.id   AF-A0A1R4IM29-F1
#
_cell.length_a   1.000
_cell.length_b   1.000
_cell.length_c   1.000
_cell.angle_alpha   90.00
_cell.angle_beta   90.00
_cell.angle_gamma   90.00
#
_symmetry.space_group_name_H-M   'P 1'
#
loop_
_entity.id
_entity.type
_entity.pdbx_description
1 polymer ?
#
loop_
_entity_poly.entity_id
_entity_poly.type
_entity_poly.pdbx_seq_one_letter_code
_entity_poly.pdbx_strand_id
1 'polypeptide(L)'
;MCEYCGCRSIDLIGRFSEEHYSVVDRLGDFGRAVATGDLDKVGHSGTELANLLWPHTKAEEAGLFHEMRKDPDFAPTIDSLCDEHASLDEQLERIIDGDLAEYPAFERALRNHIDHEENGLFPAAAVGIDGPTWETINQLTHDFDHAEGIDHSHDGQHGEGLGERAHPTPHHP
;
A
#
# COMPACT_ATOMS: atom_id res chain seq x y z
N MET A 1 -3.90 -13.84 -8.73
CA MET A 1 -5.07 -13.75 -7.82
C MET A 1 -5.38 -15.14 -7.26
N CYS A 2 -4.72 -15.48 -6.16
CA CYS A 2 -4.78 -16.79 -5.53
C CYS A 2 -5.86 -16.82 -4.42
N GLU A 3 -7.02 -17.38 -4.73
CA GLU A 3 -8.14 -17.58 -3.77
C GLU A 3 -7.86 -18.69 -2.73
N TYR A 4 -6.71 -19.39 -2.81
CA TYR A 4 -6.52 -20.67 -2.12
C TYR A 4 -5.59 -20.62 -0.91
N CYS A 5 -4.84 -19.53 -0.71
CA CYS A 5 -3.87 -19.43 0.38
C CYS A 5 -4.47 -18.91 1.70
N GLY A 6 -5.65 -18.29 1.67
CA GLY A 6 -6.28 -17.67 2.85
C GLY A 6 -5.53 -16.44 3.41
N CYS A 7 -4.42 -16.01 2.80
CA CYS A 7 -3.62 -14.87 3.23
C CYS A 7 -4.43 -13.57 3.33
N ARG A 8 -5.45 -13.39 2.48
CA ARG A 8 -6.38 -12.24 2.51
C ARG A 8 -7.25 -12.14 3.76
N SER A 9 -7.27 -13.17 4.61
CA SER A 9 -7.90 -13.09 5.94
C SER A 9 -7.01 -12.40 6.98
N ILE A 10 -5.75 -12.12 6.65
CA ILE A 10 -4.88 -11.25 7.43
C ILE A 10 -5.19 -9.82 6.98
N ASP A 11 -5.69 -8.99 7.90
CA ASP A 11 -6.29 -7.69 7.56
C ASP A 11 -5.34 -6.79 6.74
N LEU A 12 -4.05 -6.74 7.09
CA LEU A 12 -3.08 -5.93 6.36
C LEU A 12 -2.85 -6.43 4.92
N ILE A 13 -2.73 -7.75 4.72
CA ILE A 13 -2.62 -8.34 3.38
C ILE A 13 -3.92 -8.10 2.60
N GLY A 14 -5.08 -8.26 3.25
CA GLY A 14 -6.37 -7.96 2.66
C GLY A 14 -6.46 -6.53 2.14
N ARG A 15 -6.02 -5.56 2.95
CA ARG A 15 -5.92 -4.14 2.56
C ARG A 15 -4.99 -3.95 1.37
N PHE A 16 -3.74 -4.40 1.42
CA PHE A 16 -2.79 -4.24 0.30
C PHE A 16 -3.32 -4.88 -0.99
N SER A 17 -3.99 -6.03 -0.89
CA SER A 17 -4.68 -6.64 -2.03
C SER A 17 -5.84 -5.80 -2.60
N GLU A 18 -6.58 -5.07 -1.77
CA GLU A 18 -7.64 -4.16 -2.23
C GLU A 18 -7.05 -2.89 -2.88
N GLU A 19 -5.95 -2.38 -2.34
CA GLU A 19 -5.19 -1.28 -2.92
C GLU A 19 -4.64 -1.68 -4.30
N HIS A 20 -4.11 -2.89 -4.47
CA HIS A 20 -3.71 -3.43 -5.77
C HIS A 20 -4.83 -3.43 -6.81
N TYR A 21 -6.06 -3.75 -6.43
CA TYR A 21 -7.20 -3.66 -7.34
C TYR A 21 -7.47 -2.22 -7.78
N SER A 22 -7.43 -1.29 -6.83
CA SER A 22 -7.61 0.13 -7.10
C SER A 22 -6.51 0.67 -8.03
N VAL A 23 -5.27 0.24 -7.83
CA VAL A 23 -4.11 0.55 -8.68
C VAL A 23 -4.30 -0.01 -10.09
N VAL A 24 -4.72 -1.27 -10.25
CA VAL A 24 -4.94 -1.88 -11.58
C VAL A 24 -6.07 -1.20 -12.34
N ASP A 25 -7.16 -0.84 -11.65
CA ASP A 25 -8.26 -0.09 -12.26
C ASP A 25 -7.78 1.27 -12.75
N ARG A 26 -7.02 2.00 -11.91
CA ARG A 26 -6.46 3.31 -12.27
C ARG A 26 -5.40 3.22 -13.35
N LEU A 27 -4.61 2.14 -13.41
CA LEU A 27 -3.68 1.85 -14.50
C LEU A 27 -4.44 1.71 -15.83
N GLY A 28 -5.62 1.11 -15.81
CA GLY A 28 -6.50 1.04 -16.99
C GLY A 28 -6.97 2.41 -17.48
N ASP A 29 -7.32 3.32 -16.56
CA ASP A 29 -7.61 4.72 -16.90
C ASP A 29 -6.39 5.44 -17.49
N PHE A 30 -5.22 5.23 -16.88
CA PHE A 30 -3.98 5.83 -17.34
C PHE A 30 -3.59 5.38 -18.74
N GLY A 31 -3.71 4.09 -19.05
CA GLY A 31 -3.49 3.58 -20.41
C GLY A 31 -4.46 4.15 -21.44
N ARG A 32 -5.72 4.38 -21.06
CA ARG A 32 -6.69 5.07 -21.93
C ARG A 32 -6.27 6.52 -22.17
N ALA A 33 -5.79 7.23 -21.15
CA ALA A 33 -5.29 8.60 -21.30
C ALA A 33 -4.06 8.64 -22.23
N VAL A 34 -3.08 7.75 -22.02
CA VAL A 34 -1.89 7.63 -22.89
C VAL A 34 -2.26 7.37 -24.35
N ALA A 35 -3.24 6.49 -24.61
CA ALA A 35 -3.71 6.19 -25.96
C ALA A 35 -4.32 7.41 -26.69
N THR A 36 -4.73 8.46 -25.97
CA THR A 36 -5.22 9.70 -26.60
C THR A 36 -4.09 10.62 -27.09
N GLY A 37 -2.88 10.47 -26.55
CA GLY A 37 -1.75 11.40 -26.80
C GLY A 37 -1.92 12.80 -26.19
N ASP A 38 -2.97 13.03 -25.40
CA ASP A 38 -3.27 14.30 -24.73
C ASP A 38 -2.49 14.40 -23.42
N LEU A 39 -1.40 15.17 -23.41
CA LEU A 39 -0.49 15.27 -22.27
C LEU A 39 -1.17 15.82 -21.01
N ASP A 40 -2.20 16.66 -21.13
CA ASP A 40 -2.94 17.15 -19.95
C ASP A 40 -3.73 16.00 -19.29
N LYS A 41 -4.35 15.13 -20.11
CA LYS A 41 -5.04 13.94 -19.61
C LYS A 41 -4.08 12.91 -19.03
N VAL A 42 -2.93 12.73 -19.67
CA VAL A 42 -1.88 11.83 -19.19
C VAL A 42 -1.37 12.31 -17.83
N GLY A 43 -1.03 13.60 -17.71
CA GLY A 43 -0.56 14.17 -16.44
C GLY A 43 -1.60 14.05 -15.32
N HIS A 44 -2.86 14.36 -15.61
CA HIS A 44 -3.93 14.19 -14.63
C HIS A 44 -4.09 12.72 -14.20
N SER A 45 -4.23 11.79 -15.16
CA SER A 45 -4.45 10.38 -14.82
C SER A 45 -3.22 9.72 -14.20
N GLY A 46 -2.01 10.15 -14.57
CA GLY A 46 -0.76 9.67 -13.97
C GLY A 46 -0.61 10.14 -12.52
N THR A 47 -0.97 11.39 -12.23
CA THR A 47 -1.01 11.92 -10.85
C THR A 47 -1.98 11.12 -9.99
N GLU A 48 -3.15 10.78 -10.54
CA GLU A 48 -4.13 9.97 -9.82
C GLU A 48 -3.65 8.53 -9.55
N LEU A 49 -2.89 7.93 -10.48
CA LEU A 49 -2.25 6.64 -10.26
C LEU A 49 -1.18 6.72 -9.15
N ALA A 50 -0.33 7.75 -9.20
CA ALA A 50 0.69 8.01 -8.20
C ALA A 50 0.09 8.20 -6.78
N ASN A 51 -1.03 8.90 -6.68
CA ASN A 51 -1.73 9.13 -5.41
C ASN A 51 -2.28 7.84 -4.77
N LEU A 52 -2.42 6.75 -5.52
CA LEU A 52 -2.77 5.43 -4.99
C LEU A 52 -1.53 4.58 -4.75
N LEU A 53 -0.63 4.55 -5.73
CA LEU A 53 0.52 3.64 -5.74
C LEU A 53 1.57 4.01 -4.67
N TRP A 54 1.91 5.28 -4.50
CA TRP A 54 3.01 5.67 -3.61
C TRP A 54 2.70 5.60 -2.12
N PRO A 55 1.49 5.92 -1.65
CA PRO A 55 1.13 5.64 -0.26
C PRO A 55 1.19 4.14 0.06
N HIS A 56 0.72 3.31 -0.88
CA HIS A 56 0.73 1.86 -0.77
C HIS A 56 2.16 1.30 -0.66
N THR A 57 3.04 1.57 -1.62
CA THR A 57 4.40 1.03 -1.62
C THR A 57 5.22 1.47 -0.40
N LYS A 58 5.01 2.69 0.07
CA LYS A 58 5.67 3.19 1.29
C LYS A 58 5.15 2.52 2.55
N ALA A 59 3.86 2.20 2.63
CA ALA A 59 3.28 1.48 3.76
C ALA A 59 3.83 0.04 3.85
N GLU A 60 4.05 -0.61 2.72
CA GLU A 60 4.72 -1.91 2.62
C GLU A 60 6.17 -1.82 3.09
N GLU A 61 6.92 -0.84 2.59
CA GLU A 61 8.32 -0.58 2.96
C GLU A 61 8.49 -0.28 4.45
N ALA A 62 7.56 0.48 5.05
CA ALA A 62 7.60 0.86 6.45
C ALA A 62 7.30 -0.31 7.40
N GLY A 63 6.43 -1.24 6.99
CA GLY A 63 5.97 -2.34 7.84
C GLY A 63 6.45 -3.71 7.37
N LEU A 64 5.69 -4.33 6.46
CA LEU A 64 5.88 -5.72 6.07
C LEU A 64 7.30 -5.97 5.54
N PHE A 65 7.78 -5.14 4.63
CA PHE A 65 9.09 -5.31 4.01
C PHE A 65 10.19 -5.02 5.03
N HIS A 66 10.01 -4.02 5.90
CA HIS A 66 10.95 -3.72 6.97
C HIS A 66 11.23 -4.94 7.85
N GLU A 67 10.18 -5.63 8.31
CA GLU A 67 10.34 -6.82 9.16
C GLU A 67 10.85 -8.03 8.36
N MET A 68 10.32 -8.29 7.17
CA MET A 68 10.76 -9.42 6.34
C MET A 68 12.23 -9.29 5.90
N ARG A 69 12.73 -8.08 5.67
CA ARG A 69 14.14 -7.85 5.28
C ARG A 69 15.14 -8.24 6.37
N LYS A 70 14.69 -8.42 7.62
CA LYS A 70 15.56 -8.88 8.72
C LYS A 70 15.94 -10.35 8.58
N ASP A 71 15.16 -11.14 7.83
CA ASP A 71 15.49 -12.51 7.48
C ASP A 71 16.42 -12.53 6.25
N PRO A 72 17.65 -13.09 6.35
CA PRO A 72 18.58 -13.20 5.24
C PRO A 72 18.03 -13.94 4.01
N ASP A 73 17.07 -14.85 4.19
CA ASP A 73 16.48 -15.61 3.09
C ASP A 73 15.48 -14.75 2.29
N PHE A 74 14.86 -13.74 2.91
CA PHE A 74 13.92 -12.82 2.26
C PHE A 74 14.56 -11.50 1.83
N ALA A 75 15.65 -11.07 2.46
CA ALA A 75 16.28 -9.78 2.18
C ALA A 75 16.54 -9.51 0.68
N PRO A 76 17.07 -10.45 -0.14
CA PRO A 76 17.26 -10.20 -1.57
C PRO A 76 15.96 -9.97 -2.34
N THR A 77 14.88 -10.65 -1.96
CA THR A 77 13.56 -10.48 -2.56
C THR A 77 12.98 -9.10 -2.21
N ILE A 78 13.10 -8.70 -0.94
CA ILE A 78 12.64 -7.38 -0.50
C ILE A 78 13.44 -6.27 -1.18
N ASP A 79 14.76 -6.40 -1.29
CA ASP A 79 15.62 -5.44 -1.99
C ASP A 79 15.17 -5.27 -3.46
N SER A 80 14.86 -6.38 -4.14
CA SER A 80 14.34 -6.34 -5.51
C SER A 80 12.99 -5.63 -5.62
N LEU A 81 12.08 -5.82 -4.66
CA LEU A 81 10.76 -5.17 -4.68
C LEU A 81 10.87 -3.66 -4.44
N CYS A 82 11.74 -3.22 -3.52
CA CYS A 82 12.03 -1.80 -3.34
C CYS A 82 12.67 -1.17 -4.59
N ASP A 83 13.55 -1.89 -5.28
CA ASP A 83 14.13 -1.43 -6.55
C ASP A 83 13.06 -1.36 -7.67
N GLU A 84 12.08 -2.26 -7.66
CA GLU A 84 10.91 -2.20 -8.54
C GLU A 84 10.07 -0.94 -8.26
N HIS A 85 9.80 -0.59 -7.00
CA HIS A 85 9.10 0.65 -6.63
C HIS A 85 9.79 1.89 -7.19
N ALA A 86 11.10 2.02 -6.96
CA ALA A 86 11.88 3.15 -7.45
C ALA A 86 11.85 3.22 -8.99
N SER A 87 11.99 2.06 -9.65
CA SER A 87 11.94 1.99 -11.12
C SER A 87 10.57 2.37 -11.68
N LEU A 88 9.48 2.03 -10.98
CA LEU A 88 8.11 2.40 -11.38
C LEU A 88 7.88 3.90 -11.25
N ASP A 89 8.41 4.53 -10.19
CA ASP A 89 8.30 5.97 -9.98
C ASP A 89 8.97 6.75 -11.11
N GLU A 90 10.23 6.42 -11.39
CA GLU A 90 10.96 7.04 -12.49
C GLU A 90 10.29 6.82 -13.87
N GLN A 91 9.70 5.65 -14.10
CA GLN A 91 8.96 5.38 -15.35
C GLN A 91 7.69 6.22 -15.45
N LEU A 92 6.93 6.34 -14.36
CA LEU A 92 5.70 7.12 -14.34
C LEU A 92 5.99 8.61 -14.60
N GLU A 93 7.03 9.16 -13.96
CA GLU A 93 7.49 10.53 -14.20
C GLU A 93 7.82 10.77 -15.68
N ARG A 94 8.60 9.88 -16.31
CA ARG A 94 8.94 9.99 -17.74
C ARG A 94 7.70 10.00 -18.64
N ILE A 95 6.69 9.18 -18.33
CA ILE A 95 5.46 9.11 -19.12
C ILE A 95 4.65 10.41 -18.96
N ILE A 96 4.55 10.93 -17.73
CA ILE A 96 3.89 12.20 -17.42
C ILE A 96 4.59 13.36 -18.15
N ASP A 97 5.91 13.33 -18.25
CA ASP A 97 6.74 14.29 -19.00
C ASP A 97 6.69 14.12 -20.52
N GLY A 98 5.94 13.13 -21.01
CA GLY A 98 5.58 12.98 -22.42
C GLY A 98 6.28 11.85 -23.16
N ASP A 99 7.09 11.01 -22.48
CA ASP A 99 7.60 9.77 -23.07
C ASP A 99 6.53 8.66 -23.07
N LEU A 100 5.48 8.88 -23.86
CA LEU A 100 4.33 7.96 -23.94
C LEU A 100 4.71 6.56 -24.47
N ALA A 101 5.85 6.43 -25.13
CA ALA A 101 6.34 5.16 -25.65
C ALA A 101 6.79 4.20 -24.52
N GLU A 102 7.07 4.73 -23.33
CA GLU A 102 7.46 3.95 -22.16
C GLU A 102 6.27 3.22 -21.51
N TYR A 103 5.03 3.70 -21.72
CA TYR A 103 3.84 3.16 -21.05
C TYR A 103 3.69 1.63 -21.14
N PRO A 104 3.90 0.94 -22.27
CA PRO A 104 3.80 -0.52 -22.31
C PRO A 104 4.82 -1.23 -21.41
N ALA A 105 6.01 -0.65 -21.20
CA ALA A 105 7.00 -1.19 -20.28
C ALA A 105 6.56 -0.99 -18.83
N PHE A 106 6.12 0.22 -18.49
CA PHE A 106 5.57 0.56 -17.18
C PHE A 106 4.38 -0.33 -16.80
N GLU A 107 3.40 -0.51 -17.69
CA GLU A 107 2.24 -1.37 -17.42
C GLU A 107 2.65 -2.81 -17.12
N ARG A 108 3.61 -3.37 -17.87
CA ARG A 108 4.11 -4.72 -17.60
C ARG A 108 4.86 -4.80 -16.28
N ALA A 109 5.71 -3.82 -15.99
CA ALA A 109 6.45 -3.76 -14.74
C ALA A 109 5.51 -3.73 -13.54
N LEU A 110 4.51 -2.84 -13.54
CA LEU A 110 3.56 -2.71 -12.45
C LEU A 110 2.71 -3.98 -12.25
N ARG A 111 2.28 -4.63 -13.34
CA ARG A 111 1.54 -5.90 -13.23
C ARG A 111 2.40 -7.05 -12.71
N ASN A 112 3.68 -7.10 -13.09
CA ASN A 112 4.59 -8.12 -12.59
C ASN A 112 4.92 -7.91 -11.12
N HIS A 113 5.14 -6.66 -10.72
CA HIS A 113 5.34 -6.26 -9.32
C HIS A 113 4.18 -6.72 -8.42
N ILE A 114 2.94 -6.38 -8.80
CA ILE A 114 1.74 -6.86 -8.10
C ILE A 114 1.65 -8.40 -8.08
N ASP A 115 2.07 -9.08 -9.15
CA ASP A 115 2.08 -10.55 -9.19
C ASP A 115 3.12 -11.15 -8.23
N HIS A 116 4.33 -10.56 -8.14
CA HIS A 116 5.39 -10.96 -7.23
C HIS A 116 4.92 -10.91 -5.78
N GLU A 117 4.12 -9.92 -5.41
CA GLU A 117 3.57 -9.80 -4.06
C GLU A 117 2.37 -10.72 -3.84
N GLU A 118 1.33 -10.59 -4.67
CA GLU A 118 0.06 -11.32 -4.52
C GLU A 118 0.26 -12.85 -4.56
N ASN A 119 1.16 -13.31 -5.42
CA ASN A 119 1.35 -14.74 -5.69
C ASN A 119 2.70 -15.26 -5.18
N GLY A 120 3.55 -14.40 -4.62
CA GLY A 120 4.84 -14.76 -4.03
C GLY A 120 4.97 -14.31 -2.58
N LEU A 121 5.17 -13.01 -2.36
CA LEU A 121 5.50 -12.46 -1.05
C LEU A 121 4.39 -12.63 -0.02
N PHE A 122 3.14 -12.25 -0.32
CA PHE A 122 2.04 -12.30 0.63
C PHE A 122 1.69 -13.71 1.09
N PRO A 123 1.62 -14.73 0.21
CA PRO A 123 1.52 -16.13 0.64
C PRO A 123 2.68 -16.57 1.54
N ALA A 124 3.91 -16.17 1.21
CA ALA A 124 5.08 -16.51 2.01
C ALA A 124 5.03 -15.87 3.40
N ALA A 125 4.65 -14.59 3.48
CA ALA A 125 4.45 -13.85 4.72
C ALA A 125 3.39 -14.51 5.60
N ALA A 126 2.24 -14.90 5.02
CA ALA A 126 1.14 -15.52 5.74
C ALA A 126 1.53 -16.86 6.42
N VAL A 127 2.50 -17.59 5.86
CA VAL A 127 2.96 -18.87 6.40
C VAL A 127 4.20 -18.72 7.27
N GLY A 128 5.08 -17.77 6.94
CA GLY A 128 6.42 -17.64 7.52
C GLY A 128 6.51 -16.70 8.73
N ILE A 129 5.57 -15.76 8.88
CA ILE A 129 5.62 -14.73 9.92
C ILE A 129 4.79 -15.17 11.13
N ASP A 130 5.38 -15.06 12.33
CA ASP A 130 4.70 -15.37 13.58
C ASP A 130 3.87 -14.20 14.12
N GLY A 131 3.02 -14.48 15.11
CA GLY A 131 2.11 -13.48 15.70
C GLY A 131 2.80 -12.22 16.22
N PRO A 132 3.87 -12.31 17.05
CA PRO A 132 4.58 -11.12 17.54
C PRO A 132 5.20 -10.27 16.43
N THR A 133 5.70 -10.90 15.36
CA THR A 133 6.21 -10.15 14.20
C THR A 133 5.07 -9.47 13.46
N TRP A 134 3.92 -10.11 13.28
CA TRP A 134 2.72 -9.47 12.73
C TRP A 134 2.24 -8.26 13.55
N GLU A 135 2.26 -8.34 14.89
CA GLU A 135 1.94 -7.19 15.75
C GLU A 135 2.89 -6.02 15.50
N THR A 136 4.17 -6.29 15.30
CA THR A 136 5.18 -5.27 14.99
C THR A 136 4.94 -4.65 13.62
N ILE A 137 4.69 -5.47 12.59
CA ILE A 137 4.36 -5.01 11.23
C ILE A 137 3.15 -4.08 11.27
N ASN A 138 2.07 -4.51 11.93
CA ASN A 138 0.84 -3.73 12.01
C ASN A 138 1.07 -2.39 12.71
N GLN A 139 1.85 -2.37 13.80
CA GLN A 139 2.17 -1.12 14.49
C GLN A 139 3.00 -0.17 13.62
N LEU A 140 4.01 -0.68 12.90
CA LEU A 140 4.85 0.13 12.03
C LEU A 140 4.06 0.73 10.86
N THR A 141 3.23 -0.08 10.20
CA THR A 141 2.35 0.42 9.12
C THR A 141 1.33 1.42 9.66
N HIS A 142 0.72 1.14 10.82
CA HIS A 142 -0.22 2.06 11.48
C HIS A 142 0.40 3.42 11.80
N ASP A 143 1.60 3.43 12.40
CA ASP A 143 2.33 4.65 12.72
C ASP A 143 2.69 5.45 11.46
N PHE A 144 3.07 4.75 10.38
CA PHE A 144 3.36 5.35 9.08
C PHE A 144 2.11 5.99 8.47
N ASP A 145 1.01 5.24 8.37
CA ASP A 145 -0.25 5.74 7.82
C ASP A 145 -0.75 6.96 8.60
N HIS A 146 -0.59 6.94 9.92
CA HIS A 146 -0.89 8.07 10.78
C HIS A 146 -0.07 9.31 10.47
N ALA A 147 1.23 9.15 10.29
CA ALA A 147 2.14 10.26 10.01
C ALA A 147 1.85 10.89 8.64
N GLU A 148 1.48 10.07 7.66
CA GLU A 148 1.18 10.50 6.28
C GLU A 148 -0.29 10.93 6.08
N GLY A 149 -1.16 10.71 7.07
CA GLY A 149 -2.58 11.04 6.99
C GLY A 149 -3.36 10.13 6.03
N ILE A 150 -2.89 8.89 5.84
CA ILE A 150 -3.56 7.84 5.06
C ILE A 150 -4.72 7.30 5.89
N ASP A 151 -5.90 7.12 5.28
CA ASP A 151 -7.06 6.55 5.97
C ASP A 151 -6.80 5.08 6.34
N HIS A 152 -7.02 4.72 7.60
CA HIS A 152 -6.74 3.38 8.11
C HIS A 152 -7.61 3.04 9.32
N SER A 153 -7.74 1.73 9.58
CA SER A 153 -8.51 1.23 10.71
C SER A 153 -7.78 1.43 12.03
N HIS A 154 -8.49 2.00 12.99
CA HIS A 154 -8.05 2.08 14.38
C HIS A 154 -8.68 0.95 15.20
N ASP A 155 -7.96 -0.15 15.35
CA ASP A 155 -8.39 -1.16 16.32
C ASP A 155 -8.06 -0.70 17.75
N GLY A 156 -9.00 0.08 18.32
CA GLY A 156 -9.33 0.00 19.75
C GLY A 156 -8.28 0.45 20.78
N GLN A 157 -7.32 1.32 20.46
CA GLN A 157 -6.46 1.96 21.47
C GLN A 157 -6.62 3.49 21.52
N HIS A 158 -7.86 3.99 21.41
CA HIS A 158 -8.18 5.25 22.07
C HIS A 158 -8.60 4.94 23.50
N GLY A 159 -7.61 4.91 24.41
CA GLY A 159 -7.87 4.96 25.84
C GLY A 159 -8.80 6.14 26.13
N GLU A 160 -9.98 5.84 26.68
CA GLU A 160 -10.99 6.84 27.00
C GLU A 160 -10.40 7.90 27.93
N GLY A 161 -10.15 9.09 27.37
CA GLY A 161 -9.80 10.28 28.11
C GLY A 161 -10.94 10.66 29.04
N LEU A 162 -10.65 10.58 30.34
CA LEU A 162 -11.45 11.04 31.48
C LEU A 162 -12.22 12.33 31.20
N GLY A 163 -13.52 12.20 30.95
CA GLY A 163 -14.50 13.27 31.02
C GLY A 163 -15.18 13.27 32.38
N GLU A 164 -14.49 13.77 33.41
CA GLU A 164 -15.04 14.06 34.73
C GLU A 164 -16.28 14.98 34.58
N ARG A 165 -17.49 14.41 34.64
CA ARG A 165 -18.72 15.19 34.70
C ARG A 165 -19.02 15.53 36.15
N ALA A 166 -18.68 16.77 36.48
CA ALA A 166 -19.05 17.47 37.71
C ALA A 166 -20.53 17.26 38.08
N HIS A 167 -20.76 16.85 39.33
CA HIS A 167 -22.06 16.90 39.98
C HIS A 167 -22.59 18.33 40.10
N PRO A 168 -23.90 18.53 39.87
CA PRO A 168 -24.62 19.58 40.56
C PRO A 168 -25.75 18.97 41.42
N THR A 169 -25.59 19.06 42.74
CA THR A 169 -26.72 19.31 43.65
C THR A 169 -27.41 20.63 43.22
N PRO A 170 -28.75 20.83 43.35
CA PRO A 170 -29.34 20.92 44.70
C PRO A 170 -30.88 20.79 44.88
N HIS A 171 -31.24 20.89 46.18
CA HIS A 171 -32.44 21.48 46.81
C HIS A 171 -33.84 20.82 46.70
N HIS A 172 -34.25 20.30 47.86
CA HIS A 172 -35.62 20.15 48.38
C HIS A 172 -36.41 21.49 48.40
N PRO A 173 -37.74 21.40 48.41
CA PRO A 173 -38.60 22.08 49.40
C PRO A 173 -38.88 21.21 50.63
#